data_AF-A0A920GGT7-F1
#
_entry.id   AF-A0A920GGT7-F1
#
_cell.length_a   1.000
_cell.length_b   1.000
_cell.length_c   1.000
_cell.angle_alpha   90.00
_cell.angle_beta   90.00
_cell.angle_gamma   90.00
#
_symmetry.space_group_name_H-M   'P 1'
#
loop_
_entity.id
_entity.type
_entity.pdbx_description
1 polymer ?
#
loop_
_entity_poly.entity_id
_entity_poly.type
_entity_poly.pdbx_seq_one_letter_code
_entity_poly.pdbx_strand_id
1 'polypeptide(L)'
;MQLKLLIKSGAITVDAYVTHGVLSGGAVARVASSPLNSLVTTDSIAATEAFRVAKNLKHISIAPLLGEAVKRIHMERSVSSLFD
;
A
#
# COMPACT_ATOMS: atom_id res chain seq x y z
N MET A 1 -8.82 3.73 -16.23
CA MET A 1 -8.76 4.87 -17.18
C MET A 1 -7.43 5.62 -17.03
N GLN A 2 -7.05 6.04 -15.82
CA GLN A 2 -5.81 6.78 -15.55
C GLN A 2 -4.51 6.03 -15.90
N LEU A 3 -4.37 4.76 -15.48
CA LEU A 3 -3.22 3.90 -15.82
C LEU A 3 -2.92 3.84 -17.33
N LYS A 4 -3.96 3.68 -18.15
CA LYS A 4 -3.83 3.63 -19.61
C LYS A 4 -3.40 4.98 -20.19
N LEU A 5 -3.78 6.09 -19.56
CA LEU A 5 -3.37 7.43 -19.98
C LEU A 5 -1.87 7.64 -19.72
N LEU A 6 -1.39 7.28 -18.53
CA LEU A 6 0.03 7.41 -18.17
C LEU A 6 0.94 6.65 -19.16
N ILE A 7 0.56 5.42 -19.51
CA ILE A 7 1.30 4.61 -20.48
C ILE A 7 1.25 5.25 -21.88
N LYS A 8 0.09 5.72 -22.33
CA LYS A 8 -0.05 6.44 -23.61
C LYS A 8 0.77 7.73 -23.66
N SER A 9 0.96 8.38 -22.51
CA SER A 9 1.78 9.58 -22.35
C SER A 9 3.29 9.29 -22.26
N GLY A 10 3.72 8.03 -22.45
CA GLY A 10 5.14 7.67 -22.51
C GLY A 10 5.73 7.15 -21.20
N ALA A 11 4.93 6.85 -20.17
CA ALA A 11 5.43 6.23 -18.95
C ALA A 11 5.99 4.82 -19.25
N ILE A 12 7.25 4.58 -18.86
CA ILE A 12 7.93 3.28 -19.04
C ILE A 12 7.34 2.24 -18.09
N THR A 13 7.12 2.63 -16.83
CA THR A 13 6.43 1.84 -15.81
C THR A 13 5.51 2.73 -15.00
N VAL A 14 4.50 2.12 -14.38
CA VAL A 14 3.61 2.80 -13.45
C VAL A 14 3.54 1.97 -12.17
N ASP A 15 3.87 2.61 -11.05
CA ASP A 15 3.75 2.07 -9.71
C ASP A 15 2.73 2.91 -8.92
N ALA A 16 1.99 2.26 -8.03
CA ALA A 16 0.99 2.91 -7.21
C ALA A 16 1.24 2.60 -5.74
N TYR A 17 1.02 3.61 -4.89
CA TYR A 17 1.19 3.53 -3.44
C TYR A 17 -0.09 4.04 -2.78
N VAL A 18 -0.57 3.32 -1.77
CA VAL A 18 -1.72 3.73 -0.96
C VAL A 18 -1.56 3.21 0.45
N THR A 19 -1.92 4.00 1.46
CA THR A 19 -1.84 3.53 2.85
C THR A 19 -2.81 2.36 3.08
N HIS A 20 -4.08 2.51 2.71
CA HIS A 20 -5.13 1.55 3.04
C HIS A 20 -5.60 0.73 1.82
N GLY A 21 -5.17 -0.52 1.74
CA GLY A 21 -5.51 -1.45 0.66
C GLY A 21 -6.84 -2.18 0.85
N VAL A 22 -7.99 -1.48 0.82
CA VAL A 22 -9.33 -2.11 1.02
C VAL A 22 -9.62 -3.20 -0.02
N LEU A 23 -9.30 -2.93 -1.29
CA LEU A 23 -9.30 -3.88 -2.42
C LEU A 23 -10.53 -4.80 -2.54
N SER A 24 -11.72 -4.28 -2.27
CA SER A 24 -12.99 -5.02 -2.31
C SER A 24 -13.50 -5.28 -3.74
N GLY A 25 -14.51 -6.17 -3.86
CA GLY A 25 -15.27 -6.36 -5.10
C GLY A 25 -14.42 -6.76 -6.31
N GLY A 26 -13.49 -7.70 -6.14
CA GLY A 26 -12.60 -8.18 -7.21
C GLY A 26 -11.46 -7.22 -7.58
N ALA A 27 -11.18 -6.19 -6.78
CA ALA A 27 -10.12 -5.22 -7.08
C ALA A 27 -8.74 -5.87 -7.18
N VAL A 28 -8.45 -6.87 -6.35
CA VAL A 28 -7.20 -7.65 -6.44
C VAL A 28 -7.00 -8.22 -7.84
N ALA A 29 -8.01 -8.89 -8.39
CA ALA A 29 -7.95 -9.46 -9.74
C ALA A 29 -7.75 -8.37 -10.80
N ARG A 30 -8.45 -7.24 -10.67
CA ARG A 30 -8.29 -6.09 -11.59
C ARG A 30 -6.87 -5.52 -11.57
N VAL A 31 -6.25 -5.41 -10.39
CA VAL A 31 -4.87 -4.93 -10.26
C VAL A 31 -3.88 -5.96 -10.80
N ALA A 32 -4.08 -7.24 -10.47
CA ALA A 32 -3.25 -8.34 -10.96
C ALA A 32 -3.25 -8.45 -12.50
N SER A 33 -4.37 -8.16 -13.15
CA SER A 33 -4.48 -8.14 -14.62
C SER A 33 -4.19 -6.77 -15.25
N SER A 34 -3.80 -5.77 -14.47
CA SER A 34 -3.57 -4.41 -14.97
C SER A 34 -2.13 -4.24 -15.49
N PRO A 35 -1.84 -3.19 -16.28
CA PRO A 35 -0.48 -2.87 -16.69
C PRO A 35 0.33 -2.17 -15.59
N LEU A 36 -0.14 -2.17 -14.34
CA LEU A 36 0.58 -1.63 -13.21
C LEU A 36 1.77 -2.55 -12.86
N ASN A 37 2.96 -1.96 -12.74
CA ASN A 37 4.17 -2.68 -12.35
C ASN A 37 4.07 -3.17 -10.89
N SER A 38 3.67 -2.28 -9.97
CA SER A 38 3.34 -2.68 -8.60
C SER A 38 2.29 -1.78 -7.94
N LEU A 39 1.42 -2.39 -7.12
CA LEU A 39 0.62 -1.71 -6.11
C LEU A 39 1.19 -2.05 -4.73
N VAL A 40 1.69 -1.04 -4.04
CA VAL A 40 2.22 -1.14 -2.69
C VAL A 40 1.20 -0.57 -1.70
N THR A 41 0.88 -1.37 -0.69
CA THR A 41 -0.06 -0.99 0.38
C THR A 41 0.55 -1.22 1.76
N THR A 42 0.04 -0.59 2.81
CA THR A 42 0.46 -0.95 4.18
C THR A 42 -0.41 -2.07 4.74
N ASP A 43 0.13 -2.81 5.72
CA ASP A 43 -0.60 -3.81 6.49
C ASP A 43 -1.63 -3.26 7.49
N SER A 44 -2.07 -2.01 7.28
CA SER A 44 -3.21 -1.41 7.99
C SER A 44 -4.53 -2.15 7.79
N ILE A 45 -4.66 -2.94 6.72
CA ILE A 45 -5.78 -3.85 6.47
C ILE A 45 -5.21 -5.25 6.23
N ALA A 46 -5.81 -6.26 6.86
CA ALA A 46 -5.37 -7.64 6.71
C ALA A 46 -5.46 -8.09 5.23
N ALA A 47 -4.35 -8.62 4.71
CA ALA A 47 -4.31 -9.12 3.34
C ALA A 47 -5.22 -10.34 3.16
N THR A 48 -5.93 -10.39 2.04
CA THR A 48 -6.65 -11.60 1.59
C THR A 48 -5.68 -12.60 0.94
N GLU A 49 -6.10 -13.86 0.78
CA GLU A 49 -5.29 -14.84 0.04
C GLU A 49 -5.03 -14.39 -1.41
N ALA A 50 -6.06 -13.85 -2.07
CA ALA A 50 -5.92 -13.33 -3.43
C ALA A 50 -4.82 -12.25 -3.53
N PHE A 51 -4.71 -11.39 -2.51
CA PHE A 51 -3.65 -10.39 -2.45
C PHE A 51 -2.27 -11.05 -2.30
N ARG A 52 -2.13 -12.01 -1.37
CA ARG A 52 -0.87 -12.69 -1.09
C ARG A 52 -0.28 -13.40 -2.31
N VAL A 53 -1.12 -13.96 -3.18
CA VAL A 53 -0.68 -14.69 -4.37
C VAL A 53 -0.45 -13.81 -5.59
N ALA A 54 -0.87 -12.54 -5.55
CA ALA A 54 -0.74 -11.64 -6.69
C ALA A 54 0.68 -11.04 -6.77
N LYS A 55 1.37 -11.28 -7.89
CA LYS A 55 2.80 -10.95 -8.06
C LYS A 55 3.12 -9.45 -8.04
N ASN A 56 2.16 -8.61 -8.43
CA ASN A 56 2.33 -7.15 -8.50
C ASN A 56 1.70 -6.42 -7.31
N LEU A 57 1.29 -7.12 -6.25
CA LEU A 57 0.80 -6.55 -5.00
C LEU A 57 1.84 -6.74 -3.91
N LYS A 58 2.15 -5.66 -3.17
CA LYS A 58 3.15 -5.67 -2.09
C LYS A 58 2.59 -5.04 -0.83
N HIS A 59 2.99 -5.58 0.32
CA HIS A 59 2.67 -5.06 1.64
C HIS A 59 3.91 -4.48 2.31
N ILE A 60 3.79 -3.30 2.92
CA ILE A 60 4.78 -2.73 3.81
C ILE A 60 4.19 -2.73 5.22
N SER A 61 4.95 -3.24 6.20
CA SER A 61 4.45 -3.24 7.56
C SER A 61 4.51 -1.85 8.19
N ILE A 62 3.41 -1.41 8.80
CA ILE A 62 3.34 -0.23 9.68
C ILE A 62 3.46 -0.60 11.15
N ALA A 63 3.61 -1.88 11.49
CA ALA A 63 3.74 -2.34 12.87
C ALA A 63 4.85 -1.62 13.66
N PRO A 64 6.06 -1.37 13.10
CA PRO A 64 7.10 -0.63 13.82
C PRO A 64 6.70 0.81 14.14
N LEU A 65 6.04 1.50 13.20
CA LEU A 65 5.57 2.87 13.38
C LEU A 65 4.48 2.95 14.45
N LEU A 66 3.50 2.05 14.40
CA LEU A 66 2.44 1.96 15.41
C LEU A 66 3.00 1.58 16.79
N GLY A 67 3.94 0.65 16.85
CA GLY A 67 4.60 0.26 18.09
C GLY A 67 5.35 1.41 18.75
N GLU A 68 6.09 2.21 17.97
CA GLU A 68 6.78 3.39 18.49
C GLU A 68 5.79 4.49 18.94
N ALA A 69 4.67 4.67 18.22
CA ALA A 69 3.62 5.60 18.64
C ALA A 69 3.03 5.21 20.00
N VAL A 70 2.66 3.94 20.20
CA VAL A 70 2.16 3.41 21.48
C VAL A 70 3.20 3.60 22.59
N LYS A 71 4.46 3.28 22.32
CA LYS A 71 5.56 3.45 23.28
C LYS A 71 5.73 4.91 23.71
N ARG A 72 5.63 5.86 22.78
CA ARG A 72 5.76 7.30 23.07
C ARG A 72 4.60 7.82 23.90
N ILE A 73 3.37 7.40 23.59
CA ILE A 73 2.18 7.73 24.41
C ILE A 73 2.38 7.21 25.84
N HIS A 74 2.81 5.96 26.00
CA HIS A 74 3.05 5.35 27.32
C HIS A 74 4.17 6.06 28.11
N MET A 75 5.20 6.55 27.42
CA MET A 75 6.36 7.20 28.04
C MET A 75 6.22 8.74 28.10
N GLU A 76 5.05 9.30 27.80
CA GLU A 76 4.80 10.75 27.74
C GLU A 76 5.80 11.51 26.83
N ARG A 77 6.28 10.84 25.79
CA ARG A 77 7.19 11.42 24.79
C ARG A 77 6.37 11.95 23.61
N SER A 78 6.89 12.99 22.96
CA SER A 78 6.26 13.59 21.77
C SER A 78 6.04 12.54 20.66
N VAL A 79 4.78 12.38 20.23
CA VAL A 79 4.40 11.59 19.05
C VAL A 79 4.71 12.34 17.77
N SER A 80 4.68 13.68 17.80
CA SER A 80 4.93 14.51 16.61
C SER A 80 6.31 14.31 16.00
N SER A 81 7.30 13.85 16.79
CA SER A 81 8.63 13.48 16.27
C SER A 81 8.69 12.07 15.67
N LEU A 82 7.54 11.52 15.27
CA LEU A 82 7.44 10.44 14.28
C LEU A 82 7.13 11.00 12.87
N PHE A 83 6.80 12.28 12.77
CA PHE A 83 6.47 12.98 11.53
C PHE A 83 7.58 14.00 11.26
N ASP A 84 8.62 13.55 10.57
CA ASP A 84 9.74 14.37 10.10
C ASP A 84 9.74 14.44 8.56
#